data_AF-A0A9N8E654-F1
#
_entry.id   AF-A0A9N8E654-F1
#
_cell.length_a   1.000
_cell.length_b   1.000
_cell.length_c   1.000
_cell.angle_alpha   90.00
_cell.angle_beta   90.00
_cell.angle_gamma   90.00
#
_symmetry.space_group_name_H-M   'P 1'
#
loop_
_entity.id
_entity.type
_entity.pdbx_description
1 polymer ?
#
loop_
_entity_poly.entity_id
_entity_poly.type
_entity_poly.pdbx_seq_one_letter_code
_entity_poly.pdbx_strand_id
1 'polypeptide(L)'
;MVLNEEVAPDLQSATDADGSTTPNDNESIGSTSNGVVEEAVAHVLYHNVKTKQIVTTFKILHTLISNASSPQQEDPKKKRVRLVNPKIKQNIIEVEGAVELLELAGFVKRIEEHQEWLVYETSTDNKLAQLILTALDKSTKELESGARSKKPVSKVVQRKKEKEVDRYLALQRWKDDTQGRKATVTRKFKHELTQDAKRAQEQQKGMQTVDNLRPYLAYVEYAMIAGCAIFFCHDPSKAWQLGLFLFVFYWISILFVGLVDGRGGRVTTIGTR
;
A
#
# COMPACT_ATOMS: atom_id res chain seq x y z
N MET A 1 66.14 20.98 5.35
CA MET A 1 66.48 20.53 6.71
C MET A 1 65.23 19.95 7.37
N VAL A 2 65.26 18.63 7.58
CA VAL A 2 64.79 17.92 8.80
C VAL A 2 63.30 18.10 9.15
N LEU A 3 62.42 17.18 8.76
CA LEU A 3 62.04 15.90 9.40
C LEU A 3 61.39 16.04 10.80
N ASN A 4 60.38 15.17 11.00
CA ASN A 4 59.61 14.80 12.19
C ASN A 4 58.14 15.25 12.04
N GLU A 5 57.19 14.40 11.64
CA GLU A 5 56.80 13.07 12.17
C GLU A 5 56.49 13.14 13.67
N GLU A 6 55.20 13.29 13.98
CA GLU A 6 54.66 12.85 15.26
C GLU A 6 53.29 12.23 15.03
N VAL A 7 53.27 10.93 15.29
CA VAL A 7 52.15 9.99 15.26
C VAL A 7 51.48 10.00 16.63
N ALA A 8 50.15 10.03 16.67
CA ALA A 8 49.37 9.67 17.86
C ALA A 8 48.01 9.06 17.45
N PRO A 9 47.44 8.15 18.27
CA PRO A 9 46.83 6.92 17.77
C PRO A 9 45.31 6.80 17.94
N ASP A 10 44.76 5.93 17.10
CA ASP A 10 43.58 5.06 17.22
C ASP A 10 42.48 5.41 18.25
N LEU A 11 41.36 5.89 17.71
CA LEU A 11 40.05 5.70 18.33
C LEU A 11 39.39 4.44 17.77
N GLN A 12 39.25 3.45 18.65
CA GLN A 12 38.53 2.21 18.45
C GLN A 12 37.06 2.47 18.08
N SER A 13 36.66 2.09 16.87
CA SER A 13 35.26 1.91 16.50
C SER A 13 34.97 0.41 16.52
N ALA A 14 34.29 -0.02 17.58
CA ALA A 14 33.60 -1.29 17.62
C ALA A 14 32.29 -1.15 16.83
N THR A 15 32.16 -1.90 15.74
CA THR A 15 30.86 -2.30 15.21
C THR A 15 30.92 -3.77 14.88
N ASP A 16 29.93 -4.46 15.42
CA ASP A 16 29.82 -5.90 15.54
C ASP A 16 29.86 -6.63 14.19
N ALA A 17 30.52 -7.78 14.24
CA ALA A 17 30.46 -8.81 13.21
C ALA A 17 29.06 -9.44 13.24
N ASP A 18 28.27 -9.20 12.19
CA ASP A 18 27.16 -10.07 11.84
C ASP A 18 27.48 -10.78 10.52
N GLY A 19 27.52 -12.11 10.61
CA GLY A 19 27.87 -13.00 9.52
C GLY A 19 26.75 -13.04 8.49
N SER A 20 26.89 -12.26 7.42
CA SER A 20 26.10 -12.44 6.21
C SER A 20 26.84 -13.36 5.24
N THR A 21 26.47 -14.63 5.30
CA THR A 21 26.69 -15.63 4.25
C THR A 21 26.21 -15.07 2.92
N THR A 22 27.13 -14.72 2.02
CA THR A 22 26.82 -14.46 0.62
C THR A 22 26.34 -15.75 -0.05
N PRO A 23 25.11 -15.84 -0.55
CA PRO A 23 24.74 -16.86 -1.50
C PRO A 23 25.47 -16.52 -2.80
N ASN A 24 26.27 -17.46 -3.26
CA ASN A 24 26.95 -17.42 -4.53
C ASN A 24 25.90 -17.65 -5.64
N ASP A 25 25.10 -16.63 -5.94
CA ASP A 25 24.07 -16.66 -6.99
C ASP A 25 24.72 -16.40 -8.36
N ASN A 26 25.50 -17.38 -8.82
CA ASN A 26 26.02 -17.43 -10.17
C ASN A 26 25.17 -18.40 -11.01
N GLU A 27 23.87 -18.12 -11.18
CA GLU A 27 23.00 -18.79 -12.18
C GLU A 27 21.59 -18.16 -12.20
N SER A 28 21.37 -17.05 -12.95
CA SER A 28 20.00 -16.63 -13.41
C SER A 28 19.96 -15.42 -14.38
N ILE A 29 21.08 -14.74 -14.68
CA ILE A 29 21.02 -13.46 -15.43
C ILE A 29 20.67 -13.65 -16.93
N GLY A 30 20.80 -14.87 -17.48
CA GLY A 30 20.55 -15.14 -18.90
C GLY A 30 19.07 -15.21 -19.32
N SER A 31 18.13 -15.43 -18.39
CA SER A 31 16.71 -15.55 -18.71
C SER A 31 16.04 -14.18 -18.90
N THR A 32 16.45 -13.18 -18.11
CA THR A 32 15.80 -11.88 -18.08
C THR A 32 16.20 -11.00 -19.27
N SER A 33 17.45 -11.08 -19.72
CA SER A 33 17.96 -10.28 -20.84
C SER A 33 17.30 -10.62 -22.17
N ASN A 34 17.04 -11.90 -22.44
CA ASN A 34 16.37 -12.33 -23.67
C ASN A 34 14.94 -11.80 -23.76
N GLY A 35 14.18 -11.82 -22.66
CA GLY A 35 12.81 -11.31 -22.62
C GLY A 35 12.74 -9.81 -22.89
N VAL A 36 13.68 -9.03 -22.35
CA VAL A 36 13.76 -7.58 -22.56
C VAL A 36 14.07 -7.25 -24.03
N VAL A 37 15.01 -7.98 -24.66
CA VAL A 37 15.35 -7.79 -26.07
C VAL A 37 14.16 -8.14 -26.97
N GLU A 38 13.48 -9.26 -26.72
CA GLU A 38 12.29 -9.65 -27.48
C GLU A 38 11.16 -8.64 -27.33
N GLU A 39 10.95 -8.09 -26.12
CA GLU A 39 9.95 -7.04 -25.89
C GLU A 39 10.29 -5.75 -26.62
N ALA A 40 11.56 -5.33 -26.63
CA ALA A 40 12.00 -4.14 -27.35
C ALA A 40 11.83 -4.29 -28.88
N VAL A 41 12.23 -5.44 -29.44
CA VAL A 41 12.01 -5.73 -30.88
C VAL A 41 10.52 -5.79 -31.20
N ALA A 42 9.71 -6.41 -30.34
CA ALA A 42 8.26 -6.43 -30.47
C ALA A 42 7.66 -5.01 -30.42
N HIS A 43 8.16 -4.14 -29.55
CA HIS A 43 7.70 -2.75 -29.47
C HIS A 43 7.84 -2.04 -30.82
N VAL A 44 9.02 -2.13 -31.45
CA VAL A 44 9.27 -1.57 -32.79
C VAL A 44 8.35 -2.18 -33.85
N LEU A 45 8.11 -3.50 -33.80
CA LEU A 45 7.22 -4.18 -34.75
C LEU A 45 5.76 -3.74 -34.65
N TYR A 46 5.26 -3.53 -33.43
CA TYR A 46 3.82 -3.35 -33.18
C TYR A 46 3.36 -1.90 -33.11
N HIS A 47 4.24 -0.97 -32.76
CA HIS A 47 3.91 0.46 -32.71
C HIS A 47 3.99 1.15 -34.08
N ASN A 48 4.59 0.49 -35.07
CA ASN A 48 4.79 1.05 -36.40
C ASN A 48 3.84 0.41 -37.44
N VAL A 49 3.17 1.25 -38.24
CA VAL A 49 2.11 0.80 -39.17
C VAL A 49 2.69 0.33 -40.52
N LYS A 50 3.84 0.88 -40.93
CA LYS A 50 4.41 0.70 -42.27
C LYS A 50 5.40 -0.46 -42.30
N THR A 51 4.93 -1.67 -42.64
CA THR A 51 5.78 -2.89 -42.70
C THR A 51 7.06 -2.72 -43.51
N LYS A 52 7.00 -2.04 -44.66
CA LYS A 52 8.19 -1.79 -45.50
C LYS A 52 9.23 -0.93 -44.78
N GLN A 53 8.80 0.10 -44.05
CA GLN A 53 9.68 0.98 -43.28
C GLN A 53 10.32 0.22 -42.12
N ILE A 54 9.58 -0.69 -41.47
CA ILE A 54 10.11 -1.53 -40.38
C ILE A 54 11.22 -2.46 -40.88
N VAL A 55 11.04 -3.11 -42.02
CA VAL A 55 12.09 -3.97 -42.62
C VAL A 55 13.35 -3.15 -42.91
N THR A 56 13.20 -1.96 -43.49
CA THR A 56 14.33 -1.05 -43.73
C THR A 56 14.98 -0.61 -42.43
N THR A 57 14.19 -0.30 -41.41
CA THR A 57 14.65 0.08 -40.07
C THR A 57 15.49 -1.04 -39.45
N PHE A 58 15.00 -2.28 -39.48
CA PHE A 58 15.71 -3.44 -38.93
C PHE A 58 17.04 -3.70 -39.64
N LYS A 59 17.08 -3.57 -40.98
CA LYS A 59 18.33 -3.67 -41.73
C LYS A 59 19.34 -2.58 -41.34
N ILE A 60 18.86 -1.34 -41.14
CA ILE A 60 19.72 -0.23 -40.69
C ILE A 60 20.22 -0.51 -39.27
N LEU A 61 19.34 -0.87 -38.33
CA LEU A 61 19.70 -1.20 -36.95
C LEU A 61 20.74 -2.33 -36.90
N HIS A 62 20.51 -3.41 -37.65
CA HIS A 62 21.44 -4.52 -37.76
C HIS A 62 22.80 -4.06 -38.26
N THR A 63 22.82 -3.26 -39.33
CA THR A 63 24.06 -2.71 -39.90
C THR A 63 24.80 -1.82 -38.89
N LEU A 64 24.08 -0.96 -38.15
CA LEU A 64 24.68 -0.07 -37.16
C LEU A 64 25.27 -0.86 -35.99
N ILE A 65 24.50 -1.77 -35.41
CA ILE A 65 24.92 -2.59 -34.26
C ILE A 65 26.07 -3.50 -34.67
N SER A 66 25.96 -4.21 -35.79
CA SER A 66 27.02 -5.11 -36.28
C SER A 66 28.33 -4.38 -36.54
N ASN A 67 28.28 -3.17 -37.12
CA ASN A 67 29.46 -2.36 -37.34
C ASN A 67 30.09 -1.86 -36.03
N ALA A 68 29.28 -1.50 -35.04
CA ALA A 68 29.78 -0.93 -33.80
C ALA A 68 30.28 -1.99 -32.82
N SER A 69 29.62 -3.16 -32.75
CA SER A 69 29.95 -4.26 -31.85
C SER A 69 31.03 -5.20 -32.39
N SER A 70 31.45 -5.06 -33.66
CA SER A 70 32.49 -5.92 -34.23
C SER A 70 33.86 -5.60 -33.63
N PRO A 71 34.54 -6.55 -32.98
CA PRO A 71 35.83 -6.32 -32.32
C PRO A 71 36.97 -6.05 -33.30
N GLN A 72 36.82 -6.44 -34.57
CA GLN A 72 37.81 -6.21 -35.63
C GLN A 72 37.77 -4.77 -36.18
N GLN A 73 36.78 -3.98 -35.78
CA GLN A 73 36.55 -2.65 -36.32
C GLN A 73 37.13 -1.58 -35.40
N GLU A 74 38.40 -1.24 -35.62
CA GLU A 74 39.10 -0.16 -34.91
C GLU A 74 38.67 1.25 -35.37
N ASP A 75 37.99 1.36 -36.52
CA ASP A 75 37.56 2.64 -37.08
C ASP A 75 36.57 3.38 -36.14
N PRO A 76 36.99 4.48 -35.49
CA PRO A 76 36.12 5.21 -34.56
C PRO A 76 34.91 5.85 -35.25
N LYS A 77 35.00 6.07 -36.57
CA LYS A 77 33.92 6.61 -37.40
C LYS A 77 32.69 5.70 -37.46
N LYS A 78 32.88 4.37 -37.38
CA LYS A 78 31.79 3.38 -37.48
C LYS A 78 31.12 3.10 -36.14
N LYS A 79 31.73 3.55 -35.04
CA LYS A 79 31.14 3.56 -33.70
C LYS A 79 30.26 4.80 -33.43
N ARG A 80 30.20 5.75 -34.38
CA ARG A 80 29.41 6.98 -34.26
C ARG A 80 28.38 7.09 -35.37
N VAL A 81 27.17 7.49 -35.03
CA VAL A 81 26.05 7.65 -35.96
C VAL A 81 25.48 9.05 -35.84
N ARG A 82 25.47 9.79 -36.96
CA ARG A 82 24.92 11.15 -37.01
C ARG A 82 23.40 11.10 -37.18
N LEU A 83 22.66 11.63 -36.21
CA LEU A 83 21.20 11.63 -36.23
C LEU A 83 20.60 12.59 -37.27
N VAL A 84 21.39 13.55 -37.76
CA VAL A 84 20.99 14.51 -38.82
C VAL A 84 20.81 13.84 -40.19
N ASN A 85 21.39 12.65 -40.42
CA ASN A 85 21.28 11.97 -41.70
C ASN A 85 19.81 11.63 -42.00
N PRO A 86 19.22 12.06 -43.13
CA PRO A 86 17.79 11.87 -43.43
C PRO A 86 17.36 10.40 -43.40
N LYS A 87 18.25 9.48 -43.82
CA LYS A 87 17.96 8.03 -43.76
C LYS A 87 17.86 7.53 -42.32
N ILE A 88 18.72 8.02 -41.43
CA ILE A 88 18.70 7.69 -40.00
C ILE A 88 17.48 8.33 -39.34
N LYS A 89 17.21 9.61 -39.62
CA LYS A 89 16.06 10.30 -39.06
C LYS A 89 14.73 9.58 -39.36
N GLN A 90 14.48 9.24 -40.63
CA GLN A 90 13.22 8.62 -41.04
C GLN A 90 13.04 7.17 -40.56
N ASN A 91 14.13 6.42 -40.38
CA ASN A 91 14.04 4.99 -40.05
C ASN A 91 14.42 4.69 -38.60
N ILE A 92 15.02 5.62 -37.86
CA ILE A 92 15.46 5.40 -36.48
C ILE A 92 14.78 6.41 -35.55
N ILE A 93 14.83 7.71 -35.85
CA ILE A 93 14.29 8.74 -34.95
C ILE A 93 12.76 8.80 -35.02
N GLU A 94 12.20 8.71 -36.22
CA GLU A 94 10.75 8.75 -36.45
C GLU A 94 10.06 7.40 -36.16
N VAL A 95 10.83 6.34 -35.90
CA VAL A 95 10.31 4.99 -35.63
C VAL A 95 10.33 4.74 -34.14
N GLU A 96 9.15 4.60 -33.55
CA GLU A 96 8.98 4.39 -32.11
C GLU A 96 9.66 3.08 -31.67
N GLY A 97 10.51 3.14 -30.65
CA GLY A 97 11.27 2.01 -30.11
C GLY A 97 12.65 1.77 -30.76
N ALA A 98 12.98 2.41 -31.88
CA ALA A 98 14.21 2.12 -32.61
C ALA A 98 15.46 2.74 -31.96
N VAL A 99 15.32 3.91 -31.31
CA VAL A 99 16.41 4.53 -30.55
C VAL A 99 16.68 3.74 -29.28
N GLU A 100 15.63 3.32 -28.59
CA GLU A 100 15.68 2.52 -27.37
C GLU A 100 16.39 1.19 -27.62
N LEU A 101 16.19 0.57 -28.79
CA LEU A 101 16.90 -0.65 -29.17
C LEU A 101 18.41 -0.41 -29.40
N LEU A 102 18.80 0.75 -29.92
CA LEU A 102 20.21 1.13 -30.03
C LEU A 102 20.82 1.39 -28.65
N GLU A 103 20.08 2.04 -27.75
CA GLU A 103 20.53 2.25 -26.37
C GLU A 103 20.74 0.92 -25.63
N LEU A 104 19.82 -0.03 -25.77
CA LEU A 104 19.97 -1.39 -25.25
C LEU A 104 21.17 -2.14 -25.85
N ALA A 105 21.54 -1.82 -27.09
CA ALA A 105 22.72 -2.40 -27.72
C ALA A 105 24.03 -1.77 -27.22
N GLY A 106 24.01 -0.64 -26.50
CA GLY A 106 25.19 0.06 -25.99
C GLY A 106 25.51 1.38 -26.69
N PHE A 107 24.58 1.92 -27.49
CA PHE A 107 24.72 3.28 -28.01
C PHE A 107 24.27 4.32 -26.99
N VAL A 108 24.99 5.42 -26.90
CA VAL A 108 24.66 6.54 -26.01
C VAL A 108 24.47 7.81 -26.83
N LYS A 109 23.39 8.54 -26.57
CA LYS A 109 23.15 9.85 -27.18
C LYS A 109 24.12 10.89 -26.62
N ARG A 110 24.86 11.56 -27.51
CA ARG A 110 25.79 12.63 -27.20
C ARG A 110 25.51 13.84 -28.09
N ILE A 111 25.78 15.04 -27.57
CA ILE A 111 25.69 16.27 -28.35
C ILE A 111 27.12 16.75 -28.58
N GLU A 112 27.60 16.69 -29.82
CA GLU A 112 28.93 17.13 -30.25
C GLU A 112 28.74 18.22 -31.31
N GLU A 113 29.42 19.37 -31.18
CA GLU A 113 29.38 20.46 -32.16
C GLU A 113 27.94 20.95 -32.50
N HIS A 114 27.07 21.04 -31.50
CA HIS A 114 25.65 21.40 -31.66
C HIS A 114 24.83 20.41 -32.50
N GLN A 115 25.31 19.17 -32.65
CA GLN A 115 24.61 18.11 -33.37
C GLN A 115 24.46 16.88 -32.49
N GLU A 116 23.37 16.14 -32.68
CA GLU A 116 23.11 14.91 -31.96
C GLU A 116 23.76 13.71 -32.65
N TRP A 117 24.47 12.91 -31.85
CA TRP A 117 25.18 11.71 -32.26
C TRP A 117 24.80 10.55 -31.35
N LEU A 118 24.77 9.34 -31.90
CA LEU A 118 24.79 8.10 -31.13
C LEU A 118 26.20 7.52 -31.18
N VAL A 119 26.80 7.30 -30.02
CA VAL A 119 28.17 6.78 -29.88
C VAL A 119 28.11 5.44 -29.16
N TYR A 120 28.67 4.40 -29.77
CA TYR A 120 28.75 3.07 -29.17
C TYR A 120 29.84 3.01 -28.12
N GLU A 121 29.45 2.71 -26.87
CA GLU A 121 30.39 2.62 -25.75
C GLU A 121 30.92 1.20 -25.63
N THR A 122 32.25 1.04 -25.72
CA THR A 122 32.90 -0.28 -25.79
C THR A 122 32.88 -1.04 -24.45
N SER A 123 32.39 -0.40 -23.36
CA SER A 123 32.21 -1.00 -22.05
C SER A 123 30.98 -1.89 -21.93
N THR A 124 30.09 -1.91 -22.94
CA THR A 124 28.85 -2.68 -22.90
C THR A 124 29.06 -4.15 -23.28
N ASP A 125 28.31 -5.04 -22.63
CA ASP A 125 28.31 -6.47 -22.89
C ASP A 125 28.00 -6.80 -24.37
N ASN A 126 29.02 -7.17 -25.14
CA ASN A 126 28.88 -7.61 -26.54
C ASN A 126 27.85 -8.75 -26.72
N LYS A 127 27.53 -9.50 -25.66
CA LYS A 127 26.49 -10.53 -25.64
C LYS A 127 25.10 -9.96 -25.93
N LEU A 128 24.75 -8.79 -25.38
CA LEU A 128 23.45 -8.16 -25.62
C LEU A 128 23.31 -7.67 -27.06
N ALA A 129 24.35 -7.05 -27.61
CA ALA A 129 24.40 -6.66 -29.01
C ALA A 129 24.18 -7.87 -29.94
N GLN A 130 24.81 -9.01 -29.66
CA GLN A 130 24.60 -10.25 -30.42
C GLN A 130 23.17 -10.78 -30.30
N LEU A 131 22.58 -10.78 -29.11
CA LEU A 131 21.18 -11.18 -28.91
C LEU A 131 20.23 -10.29 -29.73
N ILE A 132 20.43 -8.98 -29.70
CA ILE A 132 19.63 -8.03 -30.49
C ILE A 132 19.78 -8.31 -31.99
N LEU A 133 21.00 -8.54 -32.48
CA LEU A 133 21.25 -8.88 -33.89
C LEU A 133 20.48 -10.15 -34.30
N THR A 134 20.53 -11.20 -33.48
CA THR A 134 19.80 -12.45 -33.78
C THR A 134 18.29 -12.25 -33.78
N ALA A 135 17.75 -11.43 -32.87
CA ALA A 135 16.33 -11.11 -32.81
C ALA A 135 15.89 -10.29 -34.03
N LEU A 136 16.68 -9.30 -34.44
CA LEU A 136 16.44 -8.50 -35.64
C LEU A 136 16.47 -9.36 -36.91
N ASP A 137 17.43 -10.27 -37.05
CA ASP A 137 17.53 -11.17 -38.20
C ASP A 137 16.32 -12.11 -38.29
N LYS A 138 15.91 -12.69 -37.16
CA LYS A 138 14.73 -13.53 -37.07
C LYS A 138 13.47 -12.76 -37.49
N SER A 139 13.24 -11.59 -36.91
CA SER A 139 12.07 -10.77 -37.23
C SER A 139 12.09 -10.24 -38.67
N THR A 140 13.26 -9.90 -39.21
CA THR A 140 13.38 -9.46 -40.61
C THR A 140 13.01 -10.57 -41.58
N LYS A 141 13.50 -11.80 -41.35
CA LYS A 141 13.14 -12.97 -42.17
C LYS A 141 11.65 -13.31 -42.08
N GLU A 142 11.04 -13.20 -40.89
CA GLU A 142 9.60 -13.39 -40.71
C GLU A 142 8.77 -12.35 -41.47
N LEU A 143 9.23 -11.09 -41.52
CA LEU A 143 8.58 -10.02 -42.27
C LEU A 143 8.73 -10.19 -43.80
N GLU A 144 9.91 -10.60 -44.26
CA GLU A 144 10.21 -10.76 -45.70
C GLU A 144 9.59 -12.02 -46.31
N SER A 145 9.52 -13.12 -45.55
CA SER A 145 8.90 -14.36 -46.01
C SER A 145 7.38 -14.28 -46.16
N GLY A 146 6.76 -13.14 -45.81
CA GLY A 146 5.30 -12.99 -45.83
C GLY A 146 4.59 -13.89 -44.83
N ALA A 147 5.33 -14.66 -44.02
CA ALA A 147 4.86 -15.51 -42.96
C ALA A 147 4.45 -14.68 -41.74
N ARG A 148 3.57 -13.69 -41.95
CA ARG A 148 2.67 -13.25 -40.89
C ARG A 148 1.77 -14.44 -40.59
N SER A 149 2.23 -15.31 -39.68
CA SER A 149 1.30 -15.98 -38.79
C SER A 149 0.45 -14.85 -38.21
N LYS A 150 -0.78 -14.74 -38.72
CA LYS A 150 -1.80 -13.86 -38.18
C LYS A 150 -2.09 -14.38 -36.78
N LYS A 151 -1.22 -14.13 -35.81
CA LYS A 151 -1.69 -13.81 -34.47
C LYS A 151 -2.09 -12.35 -34.59
N PRO A 152 -3.40 -12.07 -34.80
CA PRO A 152 -3.84 -10.71 -35.02
C PRO A 152 -3.48 -9.90 -33.78
N VAL A 153 -2.80 -8.78 -34.01
CA VAL A 153 -2.50 -7.72 -33.04
C VAL A 153 -3.76 -7.19 -32.36
N SER A 154 -4.96 -7.48 -32.88
CA SER A 154 -6.19 -7.31 -32.12
C SER A 154 -6.10 -8.05 -30.79
N LYS A 155 -5.67 -9.31 -30.70
CA LYS A 155 -5.71 -10.05 -29.42
C LYS A 155 -4.72 -9.57 -28.37
N VAL A 156 -3.54 -9.03 -28.71
CA VAL A 156 -2.56 -8.62 -27.68
C VAL A 156 -2.85 -7.21 -27.16
N VAL A 157 -3.17 -6.26 -28.05
CA VAL A 157 -3.57 -4.90 -27.64
C VAL A 157 -4.97 -4.92 -27.01
N GLN A 158 -5.91 -5.74 -27.51
CA GLN A 158 -7.22 -5.92 -26.90
C GLN A 158 -7.11 -6.61 -25.54
N ARG A 159 -6.20 -7.57 -25.34
CA ARG A 159 -5.93 -8.14 -24.00
C ARG A 159 -5.34 -7.12 -23.03
N LYS A 160 -4.46 -6.20 -23.47
CA LYS A 160 -3.97 -5.12 -22.59
C LYS A 160 -5.13 -4.16 -22.23
N LYS A 161 -5.95 -3.74 -23.19
CA LYS A 161 -7.11 -2.86 -22.95
C LYS A 161 -8.21 -3.54 -22.12
N GLU A 162 -8.46 -4.82 -22.32
CA GLU A 162 -9.42 -5.63 -21.55
C GLU A 162 -8.97 -5.79 -20.10
N LYS A 163 -7.66 -6.04 -19.87
CA LYS A 163 -7.09 -6.04 -18.51
C LYS A 163 -7.17 -4.67 -17.82
N GLU A 164 -7.02 -3.58 -18.57
CA GLU A 164 -7.20 -2.21 -18.05
C GLU A 164 -8.65 -1.96 -17.63
N VAL A 165 -9.60 -2.38 -18.47
CA VAL A 165 -11.04 -2.28 -18.20
C VAL A 165 -11.43 -3.14 -17.00
N ASP A 166 -10.93 -4.37 -16.90
CA ASP A 166 -11.15 -5.26 -15.75
C ASP A 166 -10.57 -4.66 -14.46
N ARG A 167 -9.38 -4.06 -14.52
CA ARG A 167 -8.77 -3.38 -13.39
C ARG A 167 -9.62 -2.18 -12.95
N TYR A 168 -10.17 -1.42 -13.89
CA TYR A 168 -11.04 -0.29 -13.58
C TYR A 168 -12.37 -0.75 -12.96
N LEU A 169 -13.01 -1.79 -13.51
CA LEU A 169 -14.21 -2.41 -12.94
C LEU A 169 -13.96 -2.99 -11.54
N ALA A 170 -12.83 -3.65 -11.32
CA ALA A 170 -12.44 -4.15 -10.00
C ALA A 170 -12.23 -3.01 -9.00
N LEU A 171 -11.59 -1.91 -9.42
CA LEU A 171 -11.38 -0.73 -8.58
C LEU A 171 -12.72 -0.06 -8.24
N GLN A 172 -13.65 0.00 -9.18
CA GLN A 172 -14.98 0.56 -8.96
C GLN A 172 -15.78 -0.30 -7.97
N ARG A 173 -15.79 -1.63 -8.15
CA ARG A 173 -16.38 -2.58 -7.18
C ARG A 173 -15.77 -2.43 -5.78
N TRP A 174 -14.45 -2.28 -5.69
CA TRP A 174 -13.78 -2.09 -4.41
C TRP A 174 -14.17 -0.76 -3.73
N LYS A 175 -14.34 0.32 -4.49
CA LYS A 175 -14.82 1.61 -3.96
C LYS A 175 -16.25 1.49 -3.45
N ASP A 176 -17.13 0.84 -4.20
CA ASP A 176 -18.53 0.63 -3.82
C ASP A 176 -18.65 -0.22 -2.55
N ASP A 177 -17.89 -1.31 -2.45
CA ASP A 177 -17.82 -2.14 -1.24
C ASP A 177 -17.30 -1.35 -0.03
N THR A 178 -16.28 -0.53 -0.23
CA THR A 178 -15.71 0.30 0.84
C THR A 178 -16.71 1.36 1.32
N GLN A 179 -17.46 1.98 0.41
CA GLN A 179 -18.52 2.91 0.76
C GLN A 179 -19.68 2.19 1.48
N GLY A 180 -20.08 1.01 1.02
CA GLY A 180 -21.11 0.19 1.68
C GLY A 180 -20.74 -0.21 3.11
N ARG A 181 -19.47 -0.58 3.34
CA ARG A 181 -18.95 -0.86 4.70
C ARG A 181 -18.98 0.38 5.59
N LYS A 182 -18.53 1.54 5.08
CA LYS A 182 -18.59 2.81 5.82
C LYS A 182 -20.02 3.19 6.19
N ALA A 183 -20.96 3.09 5.26
CA ALA A 183 -22.38 3.37 5.51
C ALA A 183 -22.98 2.45 6.58
N THR A 184 -22.62 1.16 6.56
CA THR A 184 -23.06 0.18 7.56
C THR A 184 -22.55 0.53 8.96
N VAL A 185 -21.27 0.89 9.09
CA VAL A 185 -20.67 1.31 10.37
C VAL A 185 -21.34 2.59 10.88
N THR A 186 -21.53 3.60 10.02
CA THR A 186 -22.21 4.84 10.42
C THR A 186 -23.65 4.59 10.88
N ARG A 187 -24.37 3.66 10.24
CA ARG A 187 -25.74 3.30 10.64
C ARG A 187 -25.76 2.61 12.01
N LYS A 188 -24.84 1.67 12.26
CA LYS A 188 -24.71 1.01 13.58
C LYS A 188 -24.38 2.03 14.67
N PHE A 189 -23.40 2.89 14.42
CA PHE A 189 -23.00 3.94 15.36
C PHE A 189 -24.16 4.90 15.67
N LYS A 190 -24.91 5.36 14.66
CA LYS A 190 -26.10 6.20 14.89
C LYS A 190 -27.18 5.49 15.70
N HIS A 191 -27.39 4.19 15.45
CA HIS A 191 -28.35 3.40 16.20
C HIS A 191 -27.95 3.24 17.67
N GLU A 192 -26.68 2.92 17.94
CA GLU A 192 -26.11 2.83 19.29
C GLU A 192 -26.22 4.18 20.02
N LEU A 193 -25.83 5.27 19.36
CA LEU A 193 -25.93 6.63 19.94
C LEU A 193 -27.38 6.99 20.32
N THR A 194 -28.34 6.61 19.47
CA THR A 194 -29.77 6.83 19.73
C THR A 194 -30.26 5.97 20.88
N GLN A 195 -29.77 4.74 21.00
CA GLN A 195 -30.14 3.82 22.07
C GLN A 195 -29.58 4.28 23.42
N ASP A 196 -28.34 4.77 23.45
CA ASP A 196 -27.74 5.31 24.67
C ASP A 196 -28.40 6.61 25.11
N ALA A 197 -28.79 7.49 24.18
CA ALA A 197 -29.58 8.66 24.49
C ALA A 197 -30.93 8.31 25.15
N LYS A 198 -31.61 7.25 24.67
CA LYS A 198 -32.85 6.77 25.29
C LYS A 198 -32.62 6.22 26.70
N ARG A 199 -31.57 5.41 26.90
CA ARG A 199 -31.21 4.88 28.23
C ARG A 199 -30.89 6.00 29.22
N ALA A 200 -30.16 7.02 28.78
CA ALA A 200 -29.85 8.19 29.61
C ALA A 200 -31.11 8.98 30.00
N GLN A 201 -32.07 9.15 29.08
CA GLN A 201 -33.36 9.77 29.39
C GLN A 201 -34.19 8.96 30.39
N GLU A 202 -34.19 7.63 30.29
CA GLU A 202 -34.87 6.75 31.25
C GLU A 202 -34.22 6.84 32.65
N GLN A 203 -32.89 6.88 32.71
CA GLN A 203 -32.17 7.09 33.98
C GLN A 203 -32.49 8.45 34.62
N GLN A 204 -32.54 9.53 33.83
CA GLN A 204 -32.92 10.85 34.32
C GLN A 204 -34.35 10.89 34.85
N LYS A 205 -35.30 10.25 34.16
CA LYS A 205 -36.68 10.12 34.65
C LYS A 205 -36.73 9.35 35.98
N GLY A 206 -35.94 8.28 36.09
CA GLY A 206 -35.78 7.53 37.35
C GLY A 206 -35.27 8.42 38.49
N MET A 207 -34.20 9.18 38.27
CA MET A 207 -33.67 10.11 39.29
C MET A 207 -34.69 11.17 39.70
N GLN A 208 -35.43 11.77 38.75
CA GLN A 208 -36.49 12.73 39.07
C GLN A 208 -37.59 12.12 39.94
N THR A 209 -37.96 10.85 39.72
CA THR A 209 -38.94 10.19 40.60
C THR A 209 -38.43 9.98 42.02
N VAL A 210 -37.14 9.67 42.18
CA VAL A 210 -36.52 9.54 43.51
C VAL A 210 -36.45 10.90 44.21
N ASP A 211 -36.07 11.95 43.50
CA ASP A 211 -36.03 13.31 44.06
C ASP A 211 -37.42 13.82 44.48
N ASN A 212 -38.47 13.47 43.73
CA ASN A 212 -39.85 13.77 44.10
C ASN A 212 -40.32 13.02 45.36
N LEU A 213 -39.73 11.87 45.68
CA LEU A 213 -40.04 11.08 46.88
C LEU A 213 -39.22 11.51 48.10
N ARG A 214 -38.08 12.18 47.90
CA ARG A 214 -37.20 12.68 48.97
C ARG A 214 -37.91 13.53 50.05
N PRO A 215 -38.82 14.47 49.75
CA PRO A 215 -39.52 15.23 50.79
C PRO A 215 -40.45 14.35 51.64
N TYR A 216 -41.02 13.28 51.07
CA TYR A 216 -41.87 12.35 51.82
C TYR A 216 -41.05 11.47 52.77
N LEU A 217 -39.87 11.02 52.33
CA LEU A 217 -38.92 10.32 53.20
C LEU A 217 -38.49 11.18 54.39
N ALA A 218 -38.13 12.45 54.13
CA ALA A 218 -37.79 13.39 55.19
C ALA A 218 -38.97 13.57 56.17
N TYR A 219 -40.20 13.68 55.67
CA TYR A 219 -41.38 13.80 56.53
C TYR A 219 -41.58 12.58 57.43
N VAL A 220 -41.38 11.37 56.92
CA VAL A 220 -41.47 10.13 57.71
C VAL A 220 -40.39 10.08 58.79
N GLU A 221 -39.15 10.48 58.47
CA GLU A 221 -38.06 10.57 59.45
C GLU A 221 -38.39 11.59 60.56
N TYR A 222 -38.83 12.80 60.21
CA TYR A 222 -39.22 13.82 61.18
C TYR A 222 -40.39 13.36 62.07
N ALA A 223 -41.40 12.71 61.47
CA ALA A 223 -42.54 12.18 62.22
C ALA A 223 -42.12 11.08 63.21
N MET A 224 -41.19 10.19 62.81
CA MET A 224 -40.64 9.18 63.72
C MET A 224 -39.85 9.81 64.87
N ILE A 225 -38.97 10.77 64.58
CA ILE A 225 -38.17 11.45 65.62
C ILE A 225 -39.07 12.21 66.60
N ALA A 226 -40.06 12.95 66.10
CA ALA A 226 -41.02 13.66 66.93
C ALA A 226 -41.86 12.71 67.80
N GLY A 227 -42.34 11.60 67.22
CA GLY A 227 -43.06 10.56 67.97
C GLY A 227 -42.21 9.94 69.08
N CYS A 228 -40.92 9.67 68.80
CA CYS A 228 -39.99 9.17 69.81
C CYS A 228 -39.77 10.19 70.93
N ALA A 229 -39.56 11.48 70.61
CA ALA A 229 -39.36 12.52 71.60
C ALA A 229 -40.57 12.67 72.54
N ILE A 230 -41.78 12.70 71.99
CA ILE A 230 -43.03 12.78 72.78
C ILE A 230 -43.14 11.58 73.72
N PHE A 231 -42.86 10.37 73.23
CA PHE A 231 -42.91 9.16 74.04
C PHE A 231 -41.90 9.18 75.19
N PHE A 232 -40.65 9.60 74.91
CA PHE A 232 -39.59 9.68 75.91
C PHE A 232 -39.90 10.69 77.03
N CYS A 233 -40.59 11.79 76.71
CA CYS A 233 -41.00 12.77 77.72
C CYS A 233 -42.10 12.26 78.67
N HIS A 234 -42.91 11.29 78.26
CA HIS A 234 -44.08 10.86 79.04
C HIS A 234 -43.75 9.83 80.14
N ASP A 235 -42.78 8.93 79.92
CA ASP A 235 -42.47 7.89 80.92
C ASP A 235 -41.02 7.36 80.77
N PRO A 236 -40.03 8.00 81.44
CA PRO A 236 -38.62 7.66 81.26
C PRO A 236 -38.27 6.25 81.76
N SER A 237 -39.10 5.68 82.63
CA SER A 237 -38.90 4.33 83.18
C SER A 237 -38.99 3.21 82.12
N LYS A 238 -39.66 3.48 80.99
CA LYS A 238 -39.86 2.52 79.89
C LYS A 238 -38.97 2.76 78.67
N ALA A 239 -38.07 3.74 78.73
CA ALA A 239 -37.16 4.11 77.65
C ALA A 239 -36.40 2.90 77.06
N TRP A 240 -35.98 1.97 77.92
CA TRP A 240 -35.21 0.80 77.48
C TRP A 240 -36.02 -0.18 76.62
N GLN A 241 -37.33 -0.32 76.87
CA GLN A 241 -38.20 -1.17 76.05
C GLN A 241 -38.43 -0.56 74.66
N LEU A 242 -38.56 0.76 74.57
CA LEU A 242 -38.69 1.44 73.27
C LEU A 242 -37.40 1.36 72.46
N GLY A 243 -36.24 1.49 73.11
CA GLY A 243 -34.94 1.33 72.47
C GLY A 243 -34.79 -0.05 71.82
N LEU A 244 -35.24 -1.11 72.49
CA LEU A 244 -35.23 -2.46 71.94
C LEU A 244 -36.17 -2.60 70.73
N PHE A 245 -37.37 -1.99 70.80
CA PHE A 245 -38.32 -2.01 69.69
C PHE A 245 -37.78 -1.28 68.46
N LEU A 246 -37.23 -0.08 68.64
CA LEU A 246 -36.60 0.68 67.56
C LEU A 246 -35.40 -0.05 66.95
N PHE A 247 -34.59 -0.72 67.78
CA PHE A 247 -33.47 -1.53 67.30
C PHE A 247 -33.95 -2.68 66.41
N VAL A 248 -34.98 -3.42 66.84
CA VAL A 248 -35.57 -4.50 66.03
C VAL A 248 -36.16 -3.94 64.73
N PHE A 249 -36.89 -2.83 64.80
CA PHE A 249 -37.50 -2.21 63.63
C PHE A 249 -36.46 -1.68 62.63
N TYR A 250 -35.35 -1.13 63.12
CA TYR A 250 -34.22 -0.70 62.31
C TYR A 250 -33.59 -1.89 61.55
N TRP A 251 -33.35 -3.01 62.24
CA TRP A 251 -32.83 -4.23 61.61
C TRP A 251 -33.78 -4.83 60.58
N ILE A 252 -35.09 -4.84 60.86
CA ILE A 252 -36.11 -5.28 59.90
C ILE A 252 -36.11 -4.36 58.66
N SER A 253 -35.95 -3.05 58.86
CA SER A 253 -35.91 -2.07 57.76
C SER A 253 -34.66 -2.26 56.88
N ILE A 254 -33.49 -2.51 57.47
CA ILE A 254 -32.26 -2.85 56.73
C ILE A 254 -32.46 -4.13 55.90
N LEU A 255 -33.06 -5.17 56.49
CA LEU A 255 -33.38 -6.41 55.79
C LEU A 255 -34.34 -6.17 54.61
N PHE A 256 -35.33 -5.29 54.79
CA PHE A 256 -36.31 -4.98 53.75
C PHE A 256 -35.70 -4.18 52.59
N VAL A 257 -34.85 -3.18 52.87
CA VAL A 257 -34.13 -2.43 51.83
C VAL A 257 -33.18 -3.35 51.05
N GLY A 258 -32.43 -4.23 51.74
CA GLY A 258 -31.58 -5.22 51.09
C GLY A 258 -32.34 -6.23 50.21
N LEU A 259 -33.58 -6.57 50.59
CA LEU A 259 -34.45 -7.46 49.80
C LEU A 259 -35.02 -6.77 48.55
N VAL A 260 -35.28 -5.46 48.62
CA VAL A 260 -35.83 -4.67 47.51
C VAL A 260 -34.75 -4.35 46.46
N ASP A 261 -33.53 -4.02 46.87
CA ASP A 261 -32.41 -3.79 45.93
C ASP A 261 -31.89 -5.08 45.27
N GLY A 262 -32.12 -6.25 45.89
CA GLY A 262 -31.67 -7.55 45.40
C GLY A 262 -32.33 -8.06 44.11
N ARG A 263 -33.35 -7.38 43.57
CA ARG A 263 -34.03 -7.80 42.31
C ARG A 263 -33.62 -7.02 41.05
N GLY A 264 -32.72 -6.02 41.14
CA GLY A 264 -32.38 -5.16 40.00
C GLY A 264 -31.00 -5.37 39.35
N GLY A 265 -30.06 -6.04 40.03
CA GLY A 265 -28.69 -6.20 39.53
C GLY A 265 -28.57 -7.32 38.50
N ARG A 266 -28.79 -7.03 37.21
CA ARG A 266 -28.25 -7.89 36.14
C ARG A 266 -26.74 -7.96 36.29
N VAL A 267 -26.26 -9.12 36.72
CA VAL A 267 -24.86 -9.53 36.57
C VAL A 267 -24.56 -9.53 35.07
N THR A 268 -23.97 -8.46 34.56
CA THR A 268 -23.28 -8.49 33.27
C THR A 268 -22.01 -9.31 33.48
N THR A 269 -22.08 -10.59 33.14
CA THR A 269 -20.89 -11.40 32.90
C THR A 269 -20.11 -10.74 31.78
N ILE A 270 -18.96 -10.14 32.12
CA ILE A 270 -17.97 -9.70 31.16
C ILE A 270 -17.40 -10.97 30.54
N GLY A 271 -17.92 -11.35 29.39
CA GLY A 271 -17.29 -12.32 28.51
C GLY A 271 -16.02 -11.68 27.94
N THR A 272 -14.88 -12.03 28.51
CA THR A 272 -13.59 -11.87 27.85
C THR A 272 -13.58 -12.73 26.59
N ARG A 273 -13.49 -12.09 25.44
CA ARG A 273 -13.07 -12.71 24.19
C ARG A 273 -12.26 -11.72 23.37
#